data_AF-A0A847N164-F1
#
_entry.id   AF-A0A847N164-F1
#
_cell.length_a   1.000
_cell.length_b   1.000
_cell.length_c   1.000
_cell.angle_alpha   90.00
_cell.angle_beta   90.00
_cell.angle_gamma   90.00
#
_symmetry.space_group_name_H-M   'P 1'
#
loop_
_entity.id
_entity.type
_entity.pdbx_description
1 polymer ?
#
loop_
_entity_poly.entity_id
_entity_poly.type
_entity_poly.pdbx_seq_one_letter_code
_entity_poly.pdbx_strand_id
1 'polypeptide(L)'
;TLLVWALPAILVMSTLSFLYQVLENRQISSSILRYIGPMAVGFIFLAAFRIGKKVLTDALTIVLFLVGLITTYFIRTPWVFPTVLLFGAIVSIVISKETELFNKAKLHPPYRYLLLFGLFALGTLALSVITHNLLVTLFEAFYRYGYLVFGGGQVVVPVMIAELVETKGYLTNEEFLTGYGLVQGLPGPMFSFSSYAGGMVARTLGPFGQAVGALLSGIAIFLPGTLLIFFIYPIWEELKNIKAVKVSLKGINAVAGGLIAAAAILLLQKSGIQTDNLLVAAITVTLLATRKIPAPLIVLAVLGAGIVVG
;
A
#
# COMPACT_ATOMS: atom_id res chain seq x y z
N THR A 1 -18.32 8.06 6.58
CA THR A 1 -17.30 8.95 5.98
C THR A 1 -16.28 8.19 5.15
N LEU A 2 -15.66 7.12 5.65
CA LEU A 2 -14.67 6.33 4.89
C LEU A 2 -15.21 5.76 3.57
N LEU A 3 -16.39 5.13 3.58
CA LEU A 3 -17.01 4.62 2.36
C LEU A 3 -17.30 5.73 1.35
N VAL A 4 -17.86 6.86 1.79
CA VAL A 4 -18.13 8.02 0.93
C VAL A 4 -16.85 8.59 0.30
N TRP A 5 -15.74 8.55 1.05
CA TRP A 5 -14.43 9.02 0.58
C TRP A 5 -13.72 8.01 -0.35
N ALA A 6 -13.83 6.71 -0.08
CA ALA A 6 -13.14 5.67 -0.84
C ALA A 6 -13.89 5.22 -2.09
N LEU A 7 -15.23 5.24 -2.05
CA LEU A 7 -16.08 4.69 -3.11
C LEU A 7 -15.84 5.31 -4.49
N PRO A 8 -15.71 6.65 -4.66
CA PRO A 8 -15.45 7.22 -5.98
C PRO A 8 -14.14 6.69 -6.59
N ALA A 9 -13.07 6.64 -5.79
CA ALA A 9 -11.78 6.13 -6.25
C ALA A 9 -11.83 4.62 -6.53
N ILE A 10 -12.53 3.84 -5.71
CA ILE A 10 -12.79 2.40 -5.95
C ILE A 10 -13.51 2.18 -7.28
N LEU A 11 -14.56 2.96 -7.57
CA LEU A 11 -15.31 2.83 -8.82
C LEU A 11 -14.44 3.20 -10.03
N VAL A 12 -13.70 4.31 -9.95
CA VAL A 12 -12.79 4.71 -11.03
C VAL A 12 -11.71 3.65 -11.25
N MET A 13 -11.06 3.16 -10.20
CA MET A 13 -10.04 2.11 -10.32
C MET A 13 -10.62 0.77 -10.79
N SER A 14 -11.87 0.46 -10.43
CA SER A 14 -12.58 -0.71 -10.96
C SER A 14 -12.77 -0.60 -12.46
N THR A 15 -13.19 0.57 -12.96
CA THR A 15 -13.31 0.84 -14.40
C THR A 15 -11.94 0.79 -15.08
N LEU A 16 -10.91 1.38 -14.47
CA LEU A 16 -9.55 1.35 -15.02
C LEU A 16 -8.95 -0.06 -15.08
N SER A 17 -9.47 -1.03 -14.34
CA SER A 17 -9.06 -2.44 -14.52
C SER A 17 -9.36 -2.97 -15.92
N PHE A 18 -10.35 -2.41 -16.61
CA PHE A 18 -10.70 -2.78 -18.00
C PHE A 18 -9.84 -2.07 -19.05
N LEU A 19 -8.93 -1.17 -18.64
CA LEU A 19 -8.17 -0.31 -19.55
C LEU A 19 -7.41 -1.13 -20.59
N TYR A 20 -6.69 -2.17 -20.18
CA TYR A 20 -5.91 -3.01 -21.11
C TYR A 20 -6.78 -3.70 -22.16
N GLN A 21 -7.95 -4.22 -21.77
CA GLN A 21 -8.89 -4.84 -22.70
C GLN A 21 -9.48 -3.83 -23.68
N VAL A 22 -9.75 -2.60 -23.21
CA VAL A 22 -10.24 -1.52 -24.07
C VAL A 22 -9.16 -1.13 -25.10
N LEU A 23 -7.90 -1.03 -24.69
CA LEU A 23 -6.79 -0.72 -25.60
C LEU A 23 -6.60 -1.82 -26.64
N GLU A 24 -6.59 -3.08 -26.21
CA GLU A 24 -6.47 -4.25 -27.09
C GLU A 24 -7.63 -4.32 -28.10
N ASN A 25 -8.88 -4.18 -27.64
CA ASN A 25 -10.06 -4.20 -28.51
C ASN A 25 -10.08 -3.05 -29.52
N ARG A 26 -9.43 -1.92 -29.21
CA ARG A 26 -9.30 -0.76 -30.10
C ARG A 26 -8.02 -0.77 -30.92
N GLN A 27 -7.19 -1.82 -30.81
CA GLN A 27 -5.88 -1.93 -31.47
C GLN A 27 -4.94 -0.76 -31.13
N ILE A 28 -5.09 -0.17 -29.94
CA ILE A 28 -4.22 0.89 -29.43
C ILE A 28 -3.07 0.23 -28.67
N SER A 29 -1.84 0.60 -29.00
CA SER A 29 -0.65 0.10 -28.33
C SER A 29 -0.65 0.47 -26.83
N SER A 30 -0.25 -0.46 -25.96
CA SER A 30 -0.04 -0.17 -24.54
C SER A 30 1.16 0.75 -24.27
N SER A 31 1.96 1.07 -25.30
CA SER A 31 3.07 2.04 -25.25
C SER A 31 2.64 3.39 -24.68
N ILE A 32 1.37 3.77 -24.85
CA ILE A 32 0.81 5.01 -24.28
C ILE A 32 0.90 5.06 -22.74
N LEU A 33 1.03 3.90 -22.08
CA LEU A 33 1.10 3.78 -20.62
C LEU A 33 2.54 3.65 -20.10
N ARG A 34 3.54 3.56 -20.99
CA ARG A 34 4.96 3.27 -20.68
C ARG A 34 5.51 4.13 -19.53
N TYR A 35 5.20 5.42 -19.52
CA TYR A 35 5.75 6.36 -18.54
C TYR A 35 4.99 6.43 -17.21
N ILE A 36 3.85 5.76 -17.10
CA ILE A 36 3.05 5.74 -15.85
C ILE A 36 3.81 5.02 -14.73
N GLY A 37 4.49 3.91 -15.04
CA GLY A 37 5.31 3.20 -14.06
C GLY A 37 6.47 4.02 -13.51
N PRO A 38 7.35 4.58 -14.36
CA PRO A 38 8.44 5.46 -13.93
C PRO A 38 7.96 6.69 -13.14
N MET A 39 6.83 7.26 -13.52
CA MET A 39 6.19 8.33 -12.74
C MET A 39 5.80 7.83 -11.34
N ALA A 40 5.16 6.66 -11.24
CA ALA A 40 4.77 6.08 -9.95
C ALA A 40 5.98 5.82 -9.03
N VAL A 41 7.12 5.46 -9.61
CA VAL A 41 8.40 5.37 -8.90
C VAL A 41 8.78 6.71 -8.27
N GLY A 42 8.61 7.83 -8.98
CA GLY A 42 8.86 9.16 -8.43
C GLY A 42 7.97 9.51 -7.22
N PHE A 43 6.69 9.10 -7.25
CA PHE A 43 5.76 9.29 -6.12
C PHE A 43 6.22 8.56 -4.86
N ILE A 44 6.64 7.29 -4.99
CA ILE A 44 7.09 6.50 -3.84
C ILE A 44 8.43 6.98 -3.31
N PHE A 45 9.36 7.41 -4.18
CA PHE A 45 10.64 7.98 -3.74
C PHE A 45 10.43 9.24 -2.91
N LEU A 46 9.59 10.15 -3.38
CA LEU A 46 9.34 11.39 -2.65
C LEU A 46 8.64 11.13 -1.31
N ALA A 47 7.72 10.17 -1.26
CA ALA A 47 7.07 9.79 -0.02
C ALA A 47 8.05 9.10 0.96
N ALA A 48 8.93 8.22 0.47
CA ALA A 48 10.03 7.66 1.26
C ALA A 48 10.93 8.76 1.85
N PHE A 49 11.32 9.73 1.02
CA PHE A 49 12.14 10.87 1.45
C PHE A 49 11.44 11.74 2.51
N ARG A 50 10.16 12.08 2.30
CA ARG A 50 9.37 12.90 3.23
C ARG A 50 9.16 12.21 4.57
N ILE A 51 8.86 10.91 4.56
CA ILE A 51 8.68 10.12 5.78
C ILE A 51 10.03 9.96 6.48
N GLY A 52 11.08 9.60 5.76
CA GLY A 52 12.45 9.53 6.28
C GLY A 52 12.85 10.81 7.01
N LYS A 53 12.69 11.98 6.37
CA LYS A 53 12.98 13.28 7.00
C LYS A 53 12.18 13.53 8.29
N LYS A 54 10.96 12.97 8.41
CA LYS A 54 10.10 13.14 9.58
C LYS A 54 10.41 12.16 10.71
N VAL A 55 10.81 10.93 10.40
CA VAL A 55 10.99 9.85 11.38
C VAL A 55 12.43 9.67 11.85
N LEU A 56 13.42 10.10 11.05
CA LEU A 56 14.84 9.99 11.36
C LEU A 56 15.30 11.15 12.24
N THR A 57 15.14 10.99 13.54
CA THR A 57 15.46 12.03 14.54
C THR A 57 16.75 11.78 15.31
N ASP A 58 17.20 10.53 15.40
CA ASP A 58 18.31 10.10 16.25
C ASP A 58 18.89 8.76 15.77
N ALA A 59 20.00 8.33 16.37
CA ALA A 59 20.70 7.10 15.96
C ALA A 59 19.79 5.85 16.00
N LEU A 60 18.89 5.72 16.99
CA LEU A 60 18.01 4.55 17.09
C LEU A 60 17.02 4.51 15.94
N THR A 61 16.42 5.65 15.59
CA THR A 61 15.47 5.71 14.47
C THR A 61 16.14 5.44 13.12
N ILE A 62 17.40 5.86 12.94
CA ILE A 62 18.20 5.52 11.75
C ILE A 62 18.45 4.01 11.67
N VAL A 63 18.88 3.38 12.77
CA VAL A 63 19.12 1.93 12.80
C VAL A 63 17.82 1.17 12.50
N LEU A 64 16.70 1.53 13.16
CA LEU A 64 15.40 0.88 12.91
C LEU A 64 14.90 1.07 11.48
N PHE A 65 15.12 2.24 10.90
CA PHE A 65 14.82 2.50 9.49
C PHE A 65 15.64 1.60 8.56
N LEU A 66 16.96 1.48 8.80
CA LEU A 66 17.82 0.60 8.01
C LEU A 66 17.45 -0.87 8.18
N VAL A 67 17.10 -1.31 9.39
CA VAL A 67 16.58 -2.67 9.64
C VAL A 67 15.31 -2.92 8.83
N GLY A 68 14.35 -1.99 8.84
CA GLY A 68 13.14 -2.05 8.01
C GLY A 68 13.48 -2.17 6.52
N LEU A 69 14.36 -1.30 6.03
CA LEU A 69 14.77 -1.27 4.62
C LEU A 69 15.45 -2.56 4.19
N ILE A 70 16.49 -2.97 4.91
CA ILE A 70 17.32 -4.14 4.56
C ILE A 70 16.49 -5.41 4.65
N THR A 71 15.75 -5.60 5.74
CA THR A 71 14.97 -6.83 5.95
C THR A 71 13.91 -6.99 4.86
N THR A 72 13.20 -5.92 4.51
CA THR A 72 12.17 -5.98 3.45
C THR A 72 12.75 -6.10 2.05
N TYR A 73 13.93 -5.54 1.80
CA TYR A 73 14.59 -5.69 0.50
C TYR A 73 14.97 -7.15 0.21
N PHE A 74 15.51 -7.85 1.22
CA PHE A 74 15.96 -9.24 1.10
C PHE A 74 14.87 -10.28 1.38
N ILE A 75 13.97 -10.02 2.33
CA ILE A 75 12.92 -10.96 2.76
C ILE A 75 11.55 -10.38 2.38
N ARG A 76 11.03 -10.83 1.25
CA ARG A 76 9.80 -10.31 0.63
C ARG A 76 8.57 -11.16 0.97
N THR A 77 8.47 -11.61 2.21
CA THR A 77 7.34 -12.44 2.67
C THR A 77 6.34 -11.59 3.47
N PRO A 78 5.02 -11.89 3.39
CA PRO A 78 4.00 -11.08 4.08
C PRO A 78 4.19 -10.97 5.60
N TRP A 79 4.77 -12.00 6.25
CA TRP A 79 4.98 -12.04 7.71
C TRP A 79 6.18 -11.20 8.19
N VAL A 80 7.06 -10.73 7.29
CA VAL A 80 8.18 -9.84 7.65
C VAL A 80 7.68 -8.47 8.09
N PHE A 81 6.64 -7.96 7.46
CA PHE A 81 6.07 -6.64 7.76
C PHE A 81 5.63 -6.50 9.23
N PRO A 82 4.73 -7.36 9.75
CA PRO A 82 4.29 -7.24 11.13
C PRO A 82 5.43 -7.55 12.12
N THR A 83 6.33 -8.48 11.79
CA THR A 83 7.44 -8.85 12.68
C THR A 83 8.46 -7.72 12.83
N VAL A 84 8.86 -7.06 11.73
CA VAL A 84 9.83 -5.96 11.81
C VAL A 84 9.20 -4.72 12.46
N LEU A 85 7.90 -4.48 12.27
CA LEU A 85 7.20 -3.40 12.97
C LEU A 85 7.10 -3.65 14.47
N LEU A 86 6.76 -4.88 14.89
CA LEU A 86 6.77 -5.29 16.29
C LEU A 86 8.18 -5.22 16.88
N PHE A 87 9.20 -5.61 16.12
CA PHE A 87 10.59 -5.45 16.52
C PHE A 87 10.92 -3.97 16.78
N GLY A 88 10.58 -3.06 15.86
CA GLY A 88 10.76 -1.63 16.06
C GLY A 88 10.02 -1.09 17.31
N ALA A 89 8.80 -1.56 17.54
CA ALA A 89 8.02 -1.23 18.74
C ALA A 89 8.73 -1.65 20.02
N ILE A 90 9.15 -2.91 20.10
CA ILE A 90 9.78 -3.52 21.29
C ILE A 90 11.14 -2.87 21.55
N VAL A 91 11.99 -2.76 20.53
CA VAL A 91 13.34 -2.17 20.67
C VAL A 91 13.25 -0.72 21.13
N SER A 92 12.30 0.05 20.61
CA SER A 92 12.07 1.43 21.07
C SER A 92 11.65 1.50 22.55
N ILE A 93 10.80 0.59 23.01
CA ILE A 93 10.41 0.49 24.42
C ILE A 93 11.61 0.12 25.30
N VAL A 94 12.38 -0.92 24.92
CA VAL A 94 13.49 -1.46 25.72
C VAL A 94 14.66 -0.47 25.84
N ILE A 95 14.95 0.30 24.79
CA ILE A 95 16.04 1.28 24.77
C ILE A 95 15.61 2.62 25.40
N SER A 96 14.31 2.84 25.57
CA SER A 96 13.80 4.08 26.14
C SER A 96 14.28 4.28 27.58
N LYS A 97 14.71 5.51 27.89
CA LYS A 97 15.08 5.94 29.23
C LYS A 97 13.89 6.46 30.05
N GLU A 98 12.70 6.44 29.47
CA GLU A 98 11.46 6.87 30.14
C GLU A 98 11.12 5.94 31.31
N THR A 99 10.82 6.52 32.47
CA THR A 99 10.30 5.79 33.63
C THR A 99 8.78 5.69 33.56
N GLU A 100 8.25 4.63 34.19
CA GLU A 100 6.81 4.34 34.23
C GLU A 100 6.18 4.23 32.83
N LEU A 101 6.78 3.39 31.98
CA LEU A 101 6.31 3.16 30.61
C LEU A 101 4.85 2.68 30.56
N PHE A 102 4.45 1.86 31.54
CA PHE A 102 3.13 1.22 31.62
C PHE A 102 2.28 1.83 32.74
N ASN A 103 1.92 3.10 32.59
CA ASN A 103 0.96 3.74 33.49
C ASN A 103 -0.40 3.01 33.43
N LYS A 104 -1.05 2.85 34.59
CA LYS A 104 -2.33 2.15 34.71
C LYS A 104 -3.44 2.99 34.06
N ALA A 105 -3.82 2.64 32.84
CA ALA A 105 -5.06 3.09 32.21
C ALA A 105 -6.14 2.01 32.38
N LYS A 106 -7.34 2.38 32.82
CA LYS A 106 -8.50 1.47 32.79
C LYS A 106 -9.09 1.54 31.39
N LEU A 107 -9.01 0.44 30.64
CA LEU A 107 -9.50 0.37 29.27
C LEU A 107 -10.82 -0.42 29.23
N HIS A 108 -11.80 0.08 28.48
CA HIS A 108 -13.04 -0.65 28.18
C HIS A 108 -13.19 -0.91 26.67
N PRO A 109 -12.36 -1.80 26.09
CA PRO A 109 -12.32 -2.05 24.66
C PRO A 109 -13.59 -2.76 24.15
N PRO A 110 -14.12 -2.36 22.98
CA PRO A 110 -15.23 -3.05 22.32
C PRO A 110 -14.74 -4.29 21.55
N TYR A 111 -14.51 -5.40 22.28
CA TYR A 111 -13.93 -6.65 21.72
C TYR A 111 -14.67 -7.23 20.50
N ARG A 112 -15.96 -6.91 20.30
CA ARG A 112 -16.73 -7.35 19.13
C ARG A 112 -16.05 -7.04 17.79
N TYR A 113 -15.40 -5.88 17.66
CA TYR A 113 -14.74 -5.50 16.41
C TYR A 113 -13.43 -6.26 16.21
N LEU A 114 -12.72 -6.59 17.29
CA LEU A 114 -11.53 -7.44 17.26
C LEU A 114 -11.89 -8.89 16.92
N LEU A 115 -13.00 -9.40 17.46
CA LEU A 115 -13.52 -10.72 17.10
C LEU A 115 -13.95 -10.78 15.63
N LEU A 116 -14.65 -9.76 15.12
CA LEU A 116 -14.98 -9.67 13.69
C LEU A 116 -13.73 -9.58 12.82
N PHE A 117 -12.72 -8.82 13.25
CA PHE A 117 -11.43 -8.78 12.58
C PHE A 117 -10.79 -10.16 12.48
N GLY A 118 -10.69 -10.88 13.60
CA GLY A 118 -10.14 -12.24 13.63
C GLY A 118 -10.97 -13.23 12.83
N LEU A 119 -12.30 -13.10 12.86
CA LEU A 119 -13.23 -13.94 12.09
C LEU A 119 -13.01 -13.76 10.59
N PHE A 120 -12.91 -12.52 10.10
CA PHE A 120 -12.61 -12.30 8.68
C PHE A 120 -11.20 -12.79 8.34
N ALA A 121 -10.18 -12.43 9.12
CA ALA A 121 -8.80 -12.84 8.85
C ALA A 121 -8.63 -14.36 8.75
N LEU A 122 -9.07 -15.09 9.78
CA LEU A 122 -8.91 -16.55 9.84
C LEU A 122 -9.95 -17.27 8.99
N GLY A 123 -11.18 -16.78 8.96
CA GLY A 123 -12.27 -17.37 8.21
C GLY A 123 -12.05 -17.30 6.70
N THR A 124 -11.60 -16.16 6.18
CA THR A 124 -11.32 -16.03 4.73
C THR A 124 -10.05 -16.76 4.34
N LEU A 125 -9.06 -16.84 5.25
CA LEU A 125 -7.87 -17.67 5.05
C LEU A 125 -8.23 -19.15 4.94
N ALA A 126 -9.01 -19.68 5.89
CA ALA A 126 -9.50 -21.06 5.84
C ALA A 126 -10.33 -21.31 4.58
N LEU A 127 -11.27 -20.41 4.26
CA LEU A 127 -12.12 -20.55 3.08
C LEU A 127 -11.32 -20.50 1.77
N SER A 128 -10.29 -19.65 1.69
CA SER A 128 -9.39 -19.55 0.52
C SER A 128 -8.64 -20.86 0.31
N VAL A 129 -8.10 -21.46 1.38
CA VAL A 129 -7.37 -22.74 1.32
C VAL A 129 -8.28 -23.92 1.00
N ILE A 130 -9.53 -23.91 1.45
CA ILE A 130 -10.48 -25.02 1.20
C ILE A 130 -11.06 -24.92 -0.22
N THR A 131 -11.61 -23.75 -0.58
CA THR A 131 -12.42 -23.60 -1.80
C THR A 131 -11.59 -23.38 -3.06
N HIS A 132 -10.36 -22.87 -2.94
CA HIS A 132 -9.53 -22.45 -4.07
C HIS A 132 -10.25 -21.47 -5.03
N ASN A 133 -11.30 -20.80 -4.55
CA ASN A 133 -12.08 -19.86 -5.36
C ASN A 133 -11.33 -18.53 -5.47
N LEU A 134 -11.10 -18.07 -6.70
CA LEU A 134 -10.31 -16.86 -6.97
C LEU A 134 -10.84 -15.61 -6.24
N LEU A 135 -12.16 -15.42 -6.16
CA LEU A 135 -12.76 -14.27 -5.49
C LEU A 135 -12.54 -14.34 -3.97
N VAL A 136 -12.61 -15.53 -3.37
CA VAL A 136 -12.30 -15.72 -1.95
C VAL A 136 -10.81 -15.46 -1.69
N THR A 137 -9.93 -15.98 -2.55
CA THR A 137 -8.49 -15.73 -2.46
C THR A 137 -8.16 -14.25 -2.63
N LEU A 138 -8.84 -13.54 -3.52
CA LEU A 138 -8.70 -12.09 -3.66
C LEU A 138 -9.18 -11.36 -2.40
N PHE A 139 -10.34 -11.72 -1.85
CA PHE A 139 -10.82 -11.12 -0.60
C PHE A 139 -9.78 -11.29 0.51
N GLU A 140 -9.30 -12.50 0.71
CA GLU A 140 -8.32 -12.85 1.73
C GLU A 140 -7.03 -12.05 1.55
N ALA A 141 -6.45 -12.07 0.35
CA ALA A 141 -5.18 -11.40 0.08
C ALA A 141 -5.30 -9.88 0.31
N PHE A 142 -6.36 -9.24 -0.18
CA PHE A 142 -6.56 -7.81 0.00
C PHE A 142 -6.96 -7.41 1.42
N TYR A 143 -7.72 -8.25 2.13
CA TYR A 143 -7.97 -8.11 3.55
C TYR A 143 -6.65 -8.19 4.33
N ARG A 144 -5.77 -9.14 3.98
CA ARG A 144 -4.44 -9.27 4.55
C ARG A 144 -3.57 -8.05 4.30
N TYR A 145 -3.50 -7.59 3.06
CA TYR A 145 -2.78 -6.35 2.73
C TYR A 145 -3.29 -5.17 3.57
N GLY A 146 -4.60 -5.07 3.77
CA GLY A 146 -5.23 -4.00 4.54
C GLY A 146 -4.76 -3.90 6.00
N TYR A 147 -4.55 -5.02 6.68
CA TYR A 147 -4.01 -5.00 8.05
C TYR A 147 -2.48 -4.99 8.13
N LEU A 148 -1.78 -5.19 7.02
CA LEU A 148 -0.32 -5.05 6.92
C LEU A 148 0.13 -3.61 6.64
N VAL A 149 -0.82 -2.68 6.51
CA VAL A 149 -0.54 -1.26 6.31
C VAL A 149 -0.11 -0.61 7.63
N PHE A 150 1.13 -0.15 7.69
CA PHE A 150 1.61 0.71 8.78
C PHE A 150 2.51 1.82 8.24
N GLY A 151 2.18 3.09 8.51
CA GLY A 151 2.99 4.24 8.07
C GLY A 151 2.67 4.80 6.69
N GLY A 152 1.57 4.37 6.06
CA GLY A 152 1.06 4.89 4.78
C GLY A 152 0.79 3.80 3.75
N GLY A 153 0.05 4.12 2.69
CA GLY A 153 -0.38 3.09 1.74
C GLY A 153 0.69 2.50 0.83
N GLN A 154 1.89 3.05 0.87
CA GLN A 154 3.01 2.57 0.08
C GLN A 154 3.74 1.39 0.73
N VAL A 155 3.50 1.16 2.02
CA VAL A 155 4.22 0.15 2.82
C VAL A 155 3.89 -1.26 2.38
N VAL A 156 2.67 -1.48 1.90
CA VAL A 156 2.21 -2.81 1.48
C VAL A 156 2.59 -3.14 0.03
N VAL A 157 3.05 -2.15 -0.73
CA VAL A 157 3.40 -2.30 -2.16
C VAL A 157 4.42 -3.44 -2.41
N PRO A 158 5.51 -3.60 -1.63
CA PRO A 158 6.43 -4.71 -1.85
C PRO A 158 5.78 -6.09 -1.67
N VAL A 159 4.86 -6.22 -0.68
CA VAL A 159 4.11 -7.47 -0.48
C VAL A 159 3.24 -7.74 -1.70
N MET A 160 2.54 -6.73 -2.19
CA MET A 160 1.66 -6.88 -3.35
C MET A 160 2.45 -7.23 -4.62
N ILE A 161 3.64 -6.67 -4.83
CA ILE A 161 4.51 -7.06 -5.96
C ILE A 161 4.98 -8.51 -5.80
N ALA A 162 5.52 -8.86 -4.63
CA ALA A 162 6.01 -10.20 -4.36
C ALA A 162 4.91 -11.25 -4.58
N GLU A 163 3.68 -10.96 -4.15
CA GLU A 163 2.57 -11.90 -4.25
C GLU A 163 1.90 -11.87 -5.63
N LEU A 164 1.44 -10.70 -6.10
CA LEU A 164 0.63 -10.57 -7.33
C LEU A 164 1.47 -10.66 -8.61
N VAL A 165 2.74 -10.24 -8.57
CA VAL A 165 3.62 -10.21 -9.75
C VAL A 165 4.63 -11.35 -9.73
N GLU A 166 5.38 -11.53 -8.64
CA GLU A 166 6.50 -12.48 -8.62
C GLU A 166 6.05 -13.91 -8.33
N THR A 167 5.21 -14.12 -7.31
CA THR A 167 4.85 -15.47 -6.83
C THR A 167 3.69 -16.05 -7.61
N LYS A 168 2.60 -15.29 -7.79
CA LYS A 168 1.38 -15.76 -8.47
C LYS A 168 1.38 -15.48 -9.97
N GLY A 169 2.16 -14.51 -10.44
CA GLY A 169 2.19 -14.12 -11.85
C GLY A 169 0.84 -13.61 -12.38
N TYR A 170 -0.02 -13.08 -11.51
CA TYR A 170 -1.33 -12.57 -11.93
C TYR A 170 -1.23 -11.29 -12.75
N LEU A 171 -0.23 -10.46 -12.45
CA LEU A 171 0.04 -9.20 -13.11
C LEU A 171 1.48 -9.15 -13.60
N THR A 172 1.71 -8.48 -14.72
CA THR A 172 3.07 -8.07 -15.11
C THR A 172 3.55 -6.88 -14.26
N ASN A 173 4.86 -6.60 -14.27
CA ASN A 173 5.39 -5.39 -13.63
C ASN A 173 4.73 -4.12 -14.19
N GLU A 174 4.49 -4.08 -15.50
CA GLU A 174 3.90 -2.94 -16.20
C GLU A 174 2.43 -2.76 -15.82
N GLU A 175 1.65 -3.84 -15.75
CA GLU A 175 0.23 -3.80 -15.32
C GLU A 175 0.13 -3.29 -13.87
N PHE A 176 0.95 -3.83 -12.97
CA PHE A 176 0.99 -3.39 -11.58
C PHE A 176 1.36 -1.90 -11.47
N LEU A 177 2.46 -1.50 -12.13
CA LEU A 177 2.97 -0.13 -12.11
C LEU A 177 2.01 0.87 -12.75
N THR A 178 1.32 0.48 -13.82
CA THR A 178 0.28 1.27 -14.46
C THR A 178 -0.84 1.56 -13.48
N GLY A 179 -1.42 0.54 -12.86
CA GLY A 179 -2.47 0.72 -11.86
C GLY A 179 -2.00 1.58 -10.68
N TYR A 180 -0.79 1.30 -10.17
CA TYR A 180 -0.21 2.03 -9.06
C TYR A 180 0.08 3.50 -9.40
N GLY A 181 0.45 3.81 -10.65
CA GLY A 181 0.65 5.18 -11.13
C GLY A 181 -0.65 5.93 -11.39
N LEU A 182 -1.65 5.27 -11.98
CA LEU A 182 -2.97 5.87 -12.24
C LEU A 182 -3.66 6.31 -10.95
N VAL A 183 -3.58 5.50 -9.88
CA VAL A 183 -4.21 5.86 -8.60
C VAL A 183 -3.60 7.12 -7.96
N GLN A 184 -2.34 7.46 -8.27
CA GLN A 184 -1.71 8.70 -7.75
C GLN A 184 -2.42 9.97 -8.23
N GLY A 185 -3.12 9.87 -9.37
CA GLY A 185 -3.84 10.98 -9.98
C GLY A 185 -5.29 11.08 -9.53
N LEU A 186 -5.77 10.18 -8.68
CA LEU A 186 -7.16 10.17 -8.24
C LEU A 186 -7.35 10.86 -6.90
N PRO A 187 -8.42 11.66 -6.73
CA PRO A 187 -8.82 12.14 -5.41
C PRO A 187 -9.33 10.96 -4.59
N GLY A 188 -8.66 10.64 -3.48
CA GLY A 188 -9.09 9.58 -2.57
C GLY A 188 -7.94 8.77 -1.99
N PRO A 189 -8.23 7.58 -1.43
CA PRO A 189 -7.21 6.70 -0.90
C PRO A 189 -6.40 6.02 -2.01
N MET A 190 -5.09 6.00 -1.82
CA MET A 190 -4.15 5.19 -2.62
C MET A 190 -4.50 3.70 -2.65
N PHE A 191 -5.14 3.18 -1.60
CA PHE A 191 -5.58 1.79 -1.53
C PHE A 191 -6.68 1.43 -2.52
N SER A 192 -7.35 2.40 -3.15
CA SER A 192 -8.27 2.11 -4.26
C SER A 192 -7.59 1.39 -5.43
N PHE A 193 -6.25 1.41 -5.50
CA PHE A 193 -5.45 0.52 -6.34
C PHE A 193 -5.85 -0.96 -6.20
N SER A 194 -6.31 -1.41 -5.02
CA SER A 194 -6.77 -2.78 -4.82
C SER A 194 -7.91 -3.17 -5.76
N SER A 195 -8.79 -2.22 -6.11
CA SER A 195 -9.85 -2.48 -7.08
C SER A 195 -9.33 -2.69 -8.48
N TYR A 196 -8.33 -1.92 -8.89
CA TYR A 196 -7.66 -2.15 -10.16
C TYR A 196 -6.97 -3.52 -10.18
N ALA A 197 -6.14 -3.79 -9.18
CA ALA A 197 -5.34 -5.01 -9.11
C ALA A 197 -6.23 -6.25 -9.02
N GLY A 198 -7.26 -6.22 -8.16
CA GLY A 198 -8.23 -7.30 -8.03
C GLY A 198 -9.05 -7.56 -9.29
N GLY A 199 -9.46 -6.49 -10.00
CA GLY A 199 -10.11 -6.61 -11.30
C GLY A 199 -9.19 -7.25 -12.34
N MET A 200 -7.96 -6.75 -12.45
CA MET A 200 -6.97 -7.30 -13.39
C MET A 200 -6.65 -8.77 -13.11
N VAL A 201 -6.59 -9.20 -11.85
CA VAL A 201 -6.44 -10.63 -11.51
C VAL A 201 -7.67 -11.43 -11.93
N ALA A 202 -8.87 -10.90 -11.69
CA ALA A 202 -10.14 -11.56 -12.04
C ALA A 202 -10.54 -11.43 -13.52
N ARG A 203 -9.70 -10.84 -14.38
CA ARG A 203 -9.99 -10.62 -15.82
C ARG A 203 -10.34 -11.90 -16.59
N THR A 204 -9.78 -13.03 -16.16
CA THR A 204 -10.01 -14.35 -16.78
C THR A 204 -11.41 -14.90 -16.49
N LEU A 205 -12.13 -14.36 -15.50
CA LEU A 205 -13.50 -14.74 -15.16
C LEU A 205 -14.55 -14.01 -16.03
N GLY A 206 -14.11 -13.26 -17.04
CA GLY A 206 -14.95 -12.43 -17.89
C GLY A 206 -15.35 -11.10 -17.22
N PRO A 207 -16.11 -10.24 -17.93
CA PRO A 207 -16.35 -8.87 -17.50
C PRO A 207 -17.07 -8.75 -16.15
N PHE A 208 -18.02 -9.65 -15.89
CA PHE A 208 -18.73 -9.67 -14.61
C PHE A 208 -17.80 -10.09 -13.46
N GLY A 209 -17.03 -11.17 -13.65
CA GLY A 209 -16.08 -11.64 -12.65
C GLY A 209 -14.99 -10.61 -12.33
N GLN A 210 -14.52 -9.89 -13.34
CA GLN A 210 -13.60 -8.76 -13.19
C GLN A 210 -14.19 -7.62 -12.37
N ALA A 211 -15.42 -7.20 -12.67
CA ALA A 211 -16.09 -6.14 -11.91
C ALA A 211 -16.29 -6.55 -10.44
N VAL A 212 -16.70 -7.80 -10.19
CA VAL A 212 -16.85 -8.35 -8.84
C VAL A 212 -15.50 -8.40 -8.13
N GLY A 213 -14.45 -8.93 -8.77
CA GLY A 213 -13.10 -8.99 -8.22
C GLY A 213 -12.54 -7.61 -7.87
N ALA A 214 -12.82 -6.59 -8.69
CA ALA A 214 -12.43 -5.21 -8.44
C ALA A 214 -13.13 -4.60 -7.22
N LEU A 215 -14.46 -4.69 -7.14
CA LEU A 215 -15.22 -4.16 -6.01
C LEU A 215 -14.87 -4.88 -4.71
N LEU A 216 -14.77 -6.20 -4.76
CA LEU A 216 -14.48 -7.06 -3.63
C LEU A 216 -13.08 -6.79 -3.06
N SER A 217 -12.06 -6.65 -3.91
CA SER A 217 -10.70 -6.28 -3.48
C SER A 217 -10.62 -4.84 -2.96
N GLY A 218 -11.42 -3.94 -3.56
CA GLY A 218 -11.66 -2.58 -3.10
C GLY A 218 -12.15 -2.53 -1.66
N ILE A 219 -13.19 -3.30 -1.35
CA ILE A 219 -13.80 -3.34 -0.02
C ILE A 219 -12.87 -4.06 0.97
N ALA A 220 -12.28 -5.18 0.57
CA ALA A 220 -11.47 -6.03 1.43
C ALA A 220 -10.29 -5.29 2.05
N ILE A 221 -9.59 -4.42 1.29
CA ILE A 221 -8.41 -3.70 1.81
C ILE A 221 -8.74 -2.68 2.90
N PHE A 222 -9.96 -2.09 2.90
CA PHE A 222 -10.37 -1.12 3.92
C PHE A 222 -11.04 -1.73 5.13
N LEU A 223 -11.63 -2.93 4.97
CA LEU A 223 -12.37 -3.60 6.03
C LEU A 223 -11.55 -3.81 7.32
N PRO A 224 -10.30 -4.33 7.31
CA PRO A 224 -9.54 -4.53 8.54
C PRO A 224 -9.27 -3.21 9.26
N GLY A 225 -8.83 -2.17 8.54
CA GLY A 225 -8.58 -0.85 9.12
C GLY A 225 -9.84 -0.24 9.71
N THR A 226 -11.00 -0.43 9.06
CA THR A 226 -12.30 0.03 9.57
C THR A 226 -12.65 -0.66 10.90
N LEU A 227 -12.49 -1.98 10.98
CA LEU A 227 -12.74 -2.75 12.19
C LEU A 227 -11.77 -2.34 13.32
N LEU A 228 -10.49 -2.17 13.01
CA LEU A 228 -9.48 -1.73 13.98
C LEU A 228 -9.72 -0.30 14.46
N ILE A 229 -10.19 0.62 13.61
CA ILE A 229 -10.60 1.97 14.04
C ILE A 229 -11.77 1.89 15.01
N PHE A 230 -12.81 1.10 14.73
CA PHE A 230 -13.92 0.95 15.68
C PHE A 230 -13.52 0.24 16.97
N PHE A 231 -12.48 -0.57 16.94
CA PHE A 231 -11.87 -1.15 18.14
C PHE A 231 -11.09 -0.11 18.97
N ILE A 232 -10.22 0.68 18.33
CA ILE A 232 -9.31 1.61 19.02
C ILE A 232 -9.98 2.94 19.39
N TYR A 233 -10.88 3.45 18.56
CA TYR A 233 -11.45 4.80 18.73
C TYR A 233 -12.04 5.05 20.13
N PRO A 234 -12.85 4.14 20.72
CA PRO A 234 -13.44 4.39 22.03
C PRO A 234 -12.44 4.43 23.19
N ILE A 235 -11.26 3.84 23.02
CA ILE A 235 -10.21 3.74 24.05
C ILE A 235 -8.97 4.59 23.72
N TRP A 236 -9.01 5.36 22.63
CA TRP A 236 -7.84 6.10 22.14
C TRP A 236 -7.33 7.13 23.14
N GLU A 237 -8.23 7.85 23.81
CA GLU A 237 -7.89 8.87 24.81
C GLU A 237 -7.10 8.30 25.99
N GLU A 238 -7.42 7.07 26.40
CA GLU A 238 -6.73 6.37 27.47
C GLU A 238 -5.41 5.76 26.97
N LEU A 239 -5.45 5.10 25.81
CA LEU A 239 -4.27 4.49 25.17
C LEU A 239 -3.16 5.50 24.91
N LYS A 240 -3.49 6.68 24.37
CA LYS A 240 -2.49 7.70 24.03
C LYS A 240 -1.79 8.29 25.25
N ASN A 241 -2.32 8.10 26.46
CA ASN A 241 -1.69 8.54 27.70
C ASN A 241 -0.64 7.54 28.22
N ILE A 242 -0.63 6.30 27.70
CA ILE A 242 0.37 5.29 28.03
C ILE A 242 1.68 5.65 27.32
N LYS A 243 2.74 5.91 28.10
CA LYS A 243 4.06 6.29 27.55
C LYS A 243 4.63 5.21 26.62
N ALA A 244 4.46 3.93 26.95
CA ALA A 244 4.88 2.80 26.11
C ALA A 244 4.28 2.86 24.70
N VAL A 245 3.02 3.31 24.55
CA VAL A 245 2.38 3.48 23.24
C VAL A 245 3.05 4.60 22.45
N LYS A 246 3.35 5.75 23.07
CA LYS A 246 4.05 6.85 22.38
C LYS A 246 5.46 6.44 21.95
N VAL A 247 6.18 5.76 22.84
CA VAL A 247 7.56 5.29 22.60
C VAL A 247 7.59 4.22 21.51
N SER A 248 6.66 3.27 21.52
CA SER A 248 6.59 2.22 20.50
C SER A 248 6.29 2.79 19.12
N LEU A 249 5.38 3.77 19.02
CA LEU A 249 5.05 4.45 17.76
C LEU A 249 6.27 5.10 17.11
N LYS A 250 7.24 5.60 17.88
CA LYS A 250 8.49 6.14 17.34
C LYS A 250 9.26 5.06 16.55
N GLY A 251 9.43 3.88 17.15
CA GLY A 251 10.13 2.75 16.51
C GLY A 251 9.35 2.16 15.33
N ILE A 252 8.03 2.01 15.47
CA ILE A 252 7.14 1.55 14.39
C ILE A 252 7.24 2.50 13.18
N ASN A 253 7.18 3.81 13.41
CA ASN A 253 7.26 4.79 12.32
C ASN A 253 8.63 4.80 11.63
N ALA A 254 9.72 4.61 12.38
CA ALA A 254 11.07 4.50 11.82
C ALA A 254 11.19 3.27 10.90
N VAL A 255 10.76 2.10 11.38
CA VAL A 255 10.69 0.87 10.57
C VAL A 255 9.82 1.08 9.34
N ALA A 256 8.61 1.63 9.51
CA ALA A 256 7.69 1.87 8.41
C ALA A 256 8.29 2.78 7.32
N GLY A 257 9.06 3.80 7.72
CA GLY A 257 9.84 4.61 6.77
C GLY A 257 10.83 3.78 5.95
N GLY A 258 11.52 2.84 6.60
CA GLY A 258 12.43 1.88 5.95
C GLY A 258 11.71 0.97 4.96
N LEU A 259 10.51 0.46 5.32
CA LEU A 259 9.67 -0.35 4.44
C LEU A 259 9.30 0.42 3.15
N ILE A 260 8.95 1.70 3.27
CA ILE A 260 8.60 2.57 2.12
C ILE A 260 9.84 2.83 1.26
N ALA A 261 11.01 3.03 1.88
CA ALA A 261 12.25 3.18 1.14
C ALA A 261 12.63 1.90 0.37
N ALA A 262 12.45 0.73 0.97
CA ALA A 262 12.59 -0.55 0.26
C ALA A 262 11.61 -0.64 -0.92
N ALA A 263 10.36 -0.24 -0.73
CA ALA A 263 9.36 -0.19 -1.79
C ALA A 263 9.78 0.73 -2.95
N ALA A 264 10.37 1.89 -2.65
CA ALA A 264 10.88 2.80 -3.68
C ALA A 264 12.01 2.17 -4.51
N ILE A 265 12.97 1.51 -3.86
CA ILE A 265 14.06 0.80 -4.54
C ILE A 265 13.53 -0.35 -5.41
N LEU A 266 12.62 -1.16 -4.86
CA LEU A 266 12.04 -2.29 -5.59
C LEU A 266 11.22 -1.82 -6.79
N LEU A 267 10.39 -0.79 -6.64
CA LEU A 267 9.63 -0.23 -7.76
C LEU A 267 10.53 0.35 -8.84
N LEU A 268 11.63 1.02 -8.48
CA LEU A 268 12.61 1.49 -9.45
C LEU A 268 13.21 0.35 -10.27
N GLN A 269 13.60 -0.74 -9.59
CA GLN A 269 14.14 -1.93 -10.25
C GLN A 269 13.11 -2.57 -11.19
N LYS A 270 11.84 -2.66 -10.77
CA LYS A 270 10.74 -3.23 -11.58
C LYS A 270 10.33 -2.34 -12.75
N SER A 271 10.47 -1.03 -12.62
CA SER A 271 10.17 -0.08 -13.69
C SER A 271 11.24 -0.08 -14.79
N GLY A 272 12.42 -0.66 -14.54
CA GLY A 272 13.54 -0.66 -15.47
C GLY A 272 14.41 0.60 -15.37
N ILE A 273 15.72 0.39 -15.37
CA ILE A 273 16.75 1.43 -15.24
C ILE A 273 17.14 1.92 -16.65
N GLN A 274 16.18 2.47 -17.37
CA GLN A 274 16.41 3.13 -18.66
C GLN A 274 16.47 4.66 -18.46
N THR A 275 17.22 5.36 -19.31
CA THR A 275 17.47 6.80 -19.15
C THR A 275 16.17 7.61 -19.17
N ASP A 276 15.24 7.27 -20.06
CA ASP A 276 13.90 7.86 -20.14
C ASP A 276 13.09 7.62 -18.86
N ASN A 277 13.08 6.39 -18.33
CA ASN A 277 12.38 6.06 -17.08
C ASN A 277 12.96 6.83 -15.88
N LEU A 278 14.29 6.91 -15.77
CA LEU A 278 14.96 7.68 -14.73
C LEU A 278 14.64 9.18 -14.82
N LEU A 279 14.61 9.72 -16.04
CA LEU A 279 14.24 11.12 -16.28
C LEU A 279 12.80 11.40 -15.87
N VAL A 280 11.84 10.55 -16.26
CA VAL A 280 10.43 10.70 -15.86
C VAL A 280 10.27 10.63 -14.35
N ALA A 281 10.93 9.67 -13.69
CA ALA A 281 10.91 9.55 -12.23
C ALA A 281 11.49 10.81 -11.56
N ALA A 282 12.64 11.30 -12.04
CA ALA A 282 13.30 12.50 -11.50
C ALA A 282 12.45 13.77 -11.69
N ILE A 283 11.86 13.95 -12.88
CA ILE A 283 10.94 15.06 -13.16
C ILE A 283 9.73 14.99 -12.23
N THR A 284 9.14 13.81 -12.06
CA THR A 284 7.99 13.60 -11.16
C THR A 284 8.36 14.00 -9.72
N VAL A 285 9.51 13.54 -9.21
CA VAL A 285 10.00 13.92 -7.87
C VAL A 285 10.14 15.44 -7.74
N THR A 286 10.78 16.09 -8.71
CA THR A 286 11.00 17.54 -8.69
C THR A 286 9.67 18.30 -8.70
N LEU A 287 8.75 17.97 -9.61
CA LEU A 287 7.45 18.64 -9.71
C LEU A 287 6.64 18.48 -8.41
N LEU A 288 6.56 17.26 -7.88
CA LEU A 288 5.86 17.00 -6.61
C LEU A 288 6.54 17.65 -5.40
N ALA A 289 7.88 17.80 -5.42
CA ALA A 289 8.63 18.47 -4.36
C ALA A 289 8.28 19.96 -4.27
N THR A 290 7.96 20.62 -5.39
CA THR A 290 7.56 22.03 -5.41
C THR A 290 6.23 22.31 -4.69
N ARG A 291 5.37 21.29 -4.53
CA ARG A 291 3.99 21.38 -4.01
C ARG A 291 3.04 22.31 -4.80
N LYS A 292 3.51 22.93 -5.90
CA LYS A 292 2.70 23.84 -6.74
C LYS A 292 1.80 23.08 -7.70
N ILE A 293 2.27 21.93 -8.17
CA ILE A 293 1.57 21.12 -9.17
C ILE A 293 0.87 19.95 -8.48
N PRO A 294 -0.46 19.84 -8.59
CA PRO A 294 -1.21 18.73 -8.01
C PRO A 294 -0.94 17.43 -8.77
N ALA A 295 -0.92 16.31 -8.04
CA ALA A 295 -0.62 14.98 -8.56
C ALA A 295 -1.46 14.56 -9.79
N PRO A 296 -2.78 14.82 -9.87
CA PRO A 296 -3.59 14.51 -11.06
C PRO A 296 -3.06 15.11 -12.36
N LEU A 297 -2.53 16.35 -12.31
CA LEU A 297 -1.98 17.00 -13.51
C LEU A 297 -0.70 16.33 -13.99
N ILE A 298 0.12 15.81 -13.07
CA ILE A 298 1.34 15.06 -13.42
C ILE A 298 0.96 13.76 -14.10
N VAL A 299 -0.05 13.02 -13.58
CA VAL A 299 -0.54 11.78 -14.21
C VAL A 299 -1.07 12.06 -15.62
N LEU A 300 -1.87 13.10 -15.81
CA LEU A 300 -2.38 13.49 -17.13
C LEU A 300 -1.27 13.91 -18.09
N ALA A 301 -0.27 14.65 -17.62
CA ALA A 301 0.88 15.06 -18.44
C ALA A 301 1.70 13.85 -18.91
N VAL A 302 1.90 12.86 -18.04
CA VAL A 302 2.63 11.62 -18.35
C VAL A 302 1.84 10.75 -19.34
N LEU A 303 0.52 10.64 -19.17
CA LEU A 303 -0.35 9.97 -20.17
C LEU A 303 -0.26 10.66 -21.54
N GLY A 304 -0.30 11.99 -21.57
CA GLY A 304 -0.14 12.78 -22.80
C GLY A 304 1.22 12.56 -23.46
N ALA A 305 2.30 12.53 -22.68
CA ALA A 305 3.65 12.23 -23.20
C ALA A 305 3.75 10.80 -23.76
N GLY A 306 3.07 9.84 -23.14
CA GLY A 306 2.98 8.46 -23.64
C GLY A 306 2.29 8.38 -25.00
N ILE A 307 1.23 9.16 -25.23
CA ILE A 307 0.52 9.22 -26.53
C ILE A 307 1.41 9.81 -27.64
N VAL A 308 2.30 10.77 -27.31
CA VAL A 308 3.18 11.41 -28.31
C VAL A 308 4.33 10.50 -28.73
N VAL A 309 4.82 9.66 -27.81
CA VAL A 309 5.97 8.78 -28.04
C VAL A 309 5.54 7.38 -28.52
N GLY A 310 4.35 6.94 -28.12
CA GLY A 310 3.84 5.58 -28.31
C GLY A 310 3.10 5.36 -29.61
#